data_AF-A0AAD5UK22-F1
#
_entry.id   AF-A0AAD5UK22-F1
#
_cell.length_a   1.000
_cell.length_b   1.000
_cell.length_c   1.000
_cell.angle_alpha   90.00
_cell.angle_beta   90.00
_cell.angle_gamma   90.00
#
_symmetry.space_group_name_H-M   'P 1'
#
loop_
_entity.id
_entity.type
_entity.pdbx_description
1 polymer ?
#
loop_
_entity_poly.entity_id
_entity_poly.type
_entity_poly.pdbx_seq_one_letter_code
_entity_poly.pdbx_strand_id
1 'polypeptide(L)'
;MDSLLNLILATSVNAWGSEGHAIVGSIAQNFLDSNAQSYVSKILASNGDMAAVSSWADSYKFTTAGAFSKPLHYVDIKDAPPTTCGFDESRDCPNGGCINTAIQTYTNQLCDASTNLDALRFLIHFFGDITQPLHNSNRDVGGNSDKINYKGANTNLHHIWDTEMVQDRIAQNSDQATYVNNLINSITSGSYASQAASWISQHSYNAGSQYGNNLASIDYSIDSDTYGCSYVWSNYDANPSQDFSGSYFSGAASIIDIQLAKGGYRLAQHLNAAFAGCSGSTPVVPTPTGTPSGPTATPTTPVTPPPSSCAHDKCSVGGALSQGCDACVDQIISADSYCSTSQWDQTCVDEVQSVCGLSDCQAPSTPPTVVTTGCKHDICVTGAFLKKGCNACADQVIASDSYCGKKSWNSRCVSEVASVCGISC
;
A
#
# COMPACT_ATOMS: atom_id res chain seq x y z
N MET A 1 -39.53 -14.52 42.16
CA MET A 1 -38.33 -15.12 41.54
C MET A 1 -38.24 -14.49 40.17
N ASP A 2 -37.67 -13.29 40.15
CA ASP A 2 -37.57 -12.47 38.94
C ASP A 2 -36.40 -12.99 38.10
N SER A 3 -36.74 -13.53 36.93
CA SER A 3 -35.78 -14.02 35.96
C SER A 3 -35.18 -12.83 35.23
N LEU A 4 -33.99 -12.40 35.65
CA LEU A 4 -33.18 -11.40 34.95
C LEU A 4 -32.76 -11.96 33.60
N LEU A 5 -33.35 -11.40 32.54
CA LEU A 5 -32.95 -11.61 31.16
C LEU A 5 -31.63 -10.85 30.93
N ASN A 6 -30.50 -11.54 31.03
CA ASN A 6 -29.20 -10.99 30.64
C ASN A 6 -29.17 -10.82 29.12
N LEU A 7 -29.48 -9.61 28.64
CA LEU A 7 -29.28 -9.21 27.27
C LEU A 7 -27.77 -9.01 27.05
N ILE A 8 -27.10 -10.05 26.55
CA ILE A 8 -25.73 -9.94 26.05
C ILE A 8 -25.82 -9.09 24.78
N LEU A 9 -25.55 -7.79 24.90
CA LEU A 9 -25.23 -6.95 23.75
C LEU A 9 -23.95 -7.54 23.14
N ALA A 10 -24.09 -8.25 22.03
CA ALA A 10 -22.96 -8.58 21.18
C ALA A 10 -22.40 -7.25 20.68
N THR A 11 -21.27 -6.82 21.23
CA THR A 11 -20.49 -5.71 20.68
C THR A 11 -20.06 -6.14 19.28
N SER A 12 -20.59 -5.48 18.26
CA SER A 12 -20.14 -5.63 16.89
C SER A 12 -18.66 -5.31 16.85
N VAL A 13 -17.86 -6.31 16.49
CA VAL A 13 -16.43 -6.16 16.25
C VAL A 13 -16.30 -5.64 14.83
N ASN A 14 -16.05 -4.35 14.71
CA ASN A 14 -15.78 -3.63 13.48
C ASN A 14 -14.28 -3.36 13.50
N ALA A 15 -13.53 -3.62 12.43
CA ALA A 15 -12.22 -2.96 12.32
C ALA A 15 -12.43 -1.46 12.43
N TRP A 16 -11.40 -0.69 12.81
CA TRP A 16 -11.48 0.77 13.05
C TRP A 16 -12.92 1.25 13.13
N GLY A 17 -13.53 1.31 14.31
CA GLY A 17 -14.95 1.63 14.48
C GLY A 17 -15.35 2.86 13.67
N SER A 18 -16.64 3.04 13.39
CA SER A 18 -17.17 3.95 12.35
C SER A 18 -16.39 5.25 12.10
N GLU A 19 -15.95 5.94 13.16
CA GLU A 19 -15.11 7.14 13.11
C GLU A 19 -13.74 6.93 12.46
N GLY A 20 -13.02 5.86 12.79
CA GLY A 20 -11.74 5.50 12.17
C GLY A 20 -11.88 5.19 10.68
N HIS A 21 -12.91 4.44 10.29
CA HIS A 21 -13.25 4.24 8.88
C HIS A 21 -13.58 5.54 8.15
N ALA A 22 -14.35 6.43 8.78
CA ALA A 22 -14.66 7.74 8.21
C ALA A 22 -13.41 8.59 8.03
N ILE A 23 -12.48 8.58 9.01
CA ILE A 23 -11.18 9.25 8.91
C ILE A 23 -10.37 8.73 7.72
N VAL A 24 -10.21 7.40 7.60
CA VAL A 24 -9.50 6.76 6.48
C VAL A 24 -10.14 7.16 5.14
N GLY A 25 -11.47 7.11 5.04
CA GLY A 25 -12.21 7.52 3.85
C GLY A 25 -12.01 9.00 3.50
N SER A 26 -12.06 9.90 4.48
CA SER A 26 -11.81 11.33 4.25
C SER A 26 -10.38 11.64 3.82
N ILE A 27 -9.39 10.97 4.43
CA ILE A 27 -7.98 11.11 4.02
C ILE A 27 -7.83 10.62 2.59
N ALA A 28 -8.32 9.43 2.26
CA ALA A 28 -8.24 8.89 0.91
C ALA A 28 -8.87 9.81 -0.14
N GLN A 29 -10.07 10.33 0.14
CA GLN A 29 -10.76 11.28 -0.75
C GLN A 29 -9.88 12.48 -1.11
N ASN A 30 -9.13 13.03 -0.13
CA ASN A 30 -8.26 14.18 -0.33
C ASN A 30 -7.06 13.89 -1.24
N PHE A 31 -6.63 12.63 -1.33
CA PHE A 31 -5.47 12.22 -2.14
C PHE A 31 -5.85 11.55 -3.46
N LEU A 32 -7.13 11.53 -3.82
CA LEU A 32 -7.54 11.07 -5.16
C LEU A 32 -7.08 12.06 -6.23
N ASP A 33 -6.62 11.54 -7.36
CA ASP A 33 -6.45 12.34 -8.57
C ASP A 33 -7.81 12.69 -9.19
N SER A 34 -7.82 13.59 -10.17
CA SER A 34 -9.05 14.06 -10.81
C SER A 34 -9.82 12.95 -11.54
N ASN A 35 -9.12 11.93 -12.07
CA ASN A 35 -9.73 10.80 -12.76
C ASN A 35 -10.45 9.89 -11.75
N ALA A 36 -9.76 9.44 -10.71
CA ALA A 36 -10.30 8.61 -9.65
C ALA A 36 -11.45 9.32 -8.91
N GLN A 37 -11.28 10.62 -8.61
CA GLN A 37 -12.34 11.44 -8.03
C GLN A 37 -13.61 11.42 -8.90
N SER A 38 -13.45 11.52 -10.23
CA SER A 38 -14.59 11.49 -11.15
C SER A 38 -15.33 10.15 -11.13
N TYR A 39 -14.61 9.03 -10.99
CA TYR A 39 -15.21 7.71 -10.86
C TYR A 39 -15.91 7.55 -9.51
N VAL A 40 -15.26 7.91 -8.40
CA VAL A 40 -15.84 7.86 -7.06
C VAL A 40 -17.13 8.68 -6.98
N SER A 41 -17.14 9.90 -7.51
CA SER A 41 -18.33 10.76 -7.55
C SER A 41 -19.45 10.24 -8.47
N LYS A 42 -19.15 9.38 -9.45
CA LYS A 42 -20.18 8.70 -10.27
C LYS A 42 -20.78 7.49 -9.55
N ILE A 43 -19.98 6.78 -8.75
CA ILE A 43 -20.37 5.53 -8.08
C ILE A 43 -21.16 5.82 -6.80
N LEU A 44 -20.64 6.72 -5.96
CA LEU A 44 -21.21 7.00 -4.66
C LEU A 44 -22.25 8.13 -4.75
N ALA A 45 -23.30 8.01 -3.94
CA ALA A 45 -24.25 9.10 -3.71
C ALA A 45 -23.55 10.28 -2.99
N SER A 46 -24.30 11.38 -2.78
CA SER A 46 -23.82 12.54 -2.00
C SER A 46 -22.49 13.11 -2.52
N ASN A 47 -22.35 13.22 -3.85
CA ASN A 47 -21.18 13.77 -4.55
C ASN A 47 -19.86 13.01 -4.35
N GLY A 48 -19.90 11.74 -3.93
CA GLY A 48 -18.67 10.95 -3.82
C GLY A 48 -18.16 10.76 -2.40
N ASP A 49 -18.90 11.13 -1.35
CA ASP A 49 -18.40 11.10 0.03
C ASP A 49 -18.01 9.68 0.50
N MET A 50 -16.71 9.38 0.45
CA MET A 50 -16.14 8.09 0.88
C MET A 50 -16.31 7.85 2.39
N ALA A 51 -16.28 8.90 3.22
CA ALA A 51 -16.43 8.75 4.66
C ALA A 51 -17.83 8.25 5.01
N ALA A 52 -18.86 8.75 4.32
CA ALA A 52 -20.26 8.37 4.54
C ALA A 52 -20.57 6.89 4.23
N VAL A 53 -19.78 6.24 3.39
CA VAL A 53 -19.98 4.82 3.03
C VAL A 53 -18.97 3.88 3.66
N SER A 54 -17.96 4.42 4.36
CA SER A 54 -16.81 3.68 4.86
C SER A 54 -17.17 2.55 5.83
N SER A 55 -18.23 2.69 6.63
CA SER A 55 -18.70 1.66 7.59
C SER A 55 -19.80 0.75 7.03
N TRP A 56 -20.10 0.82 5.73
CA TRP A 56 -21.16 0.00 5.14
C TRP A 56 -20.87 -1.50 5.24
N ALA A 57 -19.62 -1.93 5.03
CA ALA A 57 -19.27 -3.36 5.03
C ALA A 57 -19.51 -4.00 6.40
N ASP A 58 -19.21 -3.27 7.48
CA ASP A 58 -19.52 -3.69 8.85
C ASP A 58 -21.02 -3.85 9.11
N SER A 59 -21.85 -2.98 8.56
CA SER A 59 -23.30 -3.15 8.66
C SER A 59 -23.77 -4.33 7.82
N TYR A 60 -23.21 -4.48 6.62
CA TYR A 60 -23.58 -5.49 5.64
C TYR A 60 -23.27 -6.91 6.13
N LYS A 61 -22.13 -7.13 6.81
CA LYS A 61 -21.69 -8.45 7.30
C LYS A 61 -22.65 -9.09 8.31
N PHE A 62 -23.52 -8.31 8.95
CA PHE A 62 -24.56 -8.81 9.86
C PHE A 62 -25.91 -9.09 9.18
N THR A 63 -26.07 -8.75 7.91
CA THR A 63 -27.25 -9.13 7.13
C THR A 63 -27.14 -10.57 6.65
N THR A 64 -28.28 -11.20 6.31
CA THR A 64 -28.27 -12.54 5.68
C THR A 64 -27.51 -12.54 4.36
N ALA A 65 -27.63 -11.47 3.56
CA ALA A 65 -26.96 -11.35 2.27
C ALA A 65 -25.45 -11.18 2.42
N GLY A 66 -24.99 -10.44 3.42
CA GLY A 66 -23.57 -10.13 3.64
C GLY A 66 -22.84 -11.04 4.61
N ALA A 67 -23.49 -12.04 5.21
CA ALA A 67 -22.86 -12.92 6.19
C ALA A 67 -21.55 -13.58 5.69
N PHE A 68 -21.43 -13.80 4.37
CA PHE A 68 -20.22 -14.32 3.74
C PHE A 68 -19.00 -13.39 3.87
N SER A 69 -19.22 -12.09 4.06
CA SER A 69 -18.14 -11.09 4.06
C SER A 69 -17.45 -10.95 5.41
N LYS A 70 -18.00 -11.52 6.50
CA LYS A 70 -17.41 -11.45 7.85
C LYS A 70 -15.91 -11.75 7.93
N PRO A 71 -15.39 -12.86 7.36
CA PRO A 71 -13.97 -13.18 7.45
C PRO A 71 -13.11 -12.31 6.53
N LEU A 72 -13.70 -11.50 5.64
CA LEU A 72 -12.97 -10.64 4.72
C LEU A 72 -12.42 -9.37 5.38
N HIS A 73 -12.77 -9.12 6.64
CA HIS A 73 -12.34 -7.94 7.38
C HIS A 73 -10.95 -8.09 8.00
N TYR A 74 -10.36 -9.29 8.01
CA TYR A 74 -9.10 -9.52 8.72
C TYR A 74 -8.27 -10.60 8.04
N VAL A 75 -7.04 -10.75 8.51
CA VAL A 75 -6.23 -11.95 8.31
C VAL A 75 -5.71 -12.43 9.65
N ASP A 76 -6.01 -13.69 9.95
CA ASP A 76 -5.54 -14.36 11.16
C ASP A 76 -4.07 -14.78 10.98
N ILE A 77 -3.13 -13.85 11.20
CA ILE A 77 -1.70 -14.15 11.16
C ILE A 77 -1.34 -15.06 12.35
N LYS A 78 -0.90 -16.29 12.07
CA LYS A 78 -0.64 -17.35 13.06
C LYS A 78 0.82 -17.38 13.48
N ASP A 79 1.32 -16.23 13.91
CA ASP A 79 2.64 -16.04 14.49
C ASP A 79 2.60 -16.14 16.03
N ALA A 80 3.58 -15.57 16.74
CA ALA A 80 3.70 -15.70 18.19
C ALA A 80 4.13 -14.37 18.85
N PRO A 81 3.30 -13.32 18.76
CA PRO A 81 3.60 -12.04 19.37
C PRO A 81 3.58 -12.16 20.91
N PRO A 82 4.45 -11.40 21.61
CA PRO A 82 5.32 -10.35 21.08
C PRO A 82 6.69 -10.86 20.56
N THR A 83 6.92 -12.17 20.54
CA THR A 83 8.26 -12.73 20.24
C THR A 83 8.57 -12.79 18.75
N THR A 84 7.60 -13.17 17.92
CA THR A 84 7.75 -13.24 16.47
C THR A 84 6.47 -12.73 15.82
N CYS A 85 6.64 -11.76 14.93
CA CYS A 85 5.59 -11.28 14.04
C CYS A 85 5.98 -11.60 12.60
N GLY A 86 5.00 -11.98 11.79
CA GLY A 86 5.25 -12.26 10.39
C GLY A 86 4.17 -13.06 9.71
N PHE A 87 3.87 -12.63 8.48
CA PHE A 87 2.91 -13.23 7.58
C PHE A 87 3.51 -14.43 6.83
N ASP A 88 2.81 -15.56 6.84
CA ASP A 88 3.03 -16.70 5.95
C ASP A 88 1.75 -16.96 5.16
N GLU A 89 1.84 -16.74 3.86
CA GLU A 89 0.67 -16.76 2.99
C GLU A 89 -0.06 -18.13 2.99
N SER A 90 0.70 -19.22 2.98
CA SER A 90 0.17 -20.57 2.96
C SER A 90 -0.44 -20.99 4.31
N ARG A 91 -0.04 -20.32 5.39
CA ARG A 91 -0.54 -20.58 6.74
C ARG A 91 -1.74 -19.70 7.10
N ASP A 92 -1.67 -18.44 6.69
CA ASP A 92 -2.56 -17.37 7.16
C ASP A 92 -3.71 -17.10 6.19
N CYS A 93 -3.49 -17.28 4.88
CA CYS A 93 -4.54 -17.16 3.87
C CYS A 93 -4.39 -18.15 2.68
N PRO A 94 -4.38 -19.49 2.93
CA PRO A 94 -4.07 -20.51 1.92
C PRO A 94 -5.09 -20.72 0.80
N ASN A 95 -6.35 -20.29 0.95
CA ASN A 95 -7.44 -20.61 0.01
C ASN A 95 -8.34 -19.41 -0.27
N GLY A 96 -7.85 -18.21 0.02
CA GLY A 96 -8.67 -17.02 0.13
C GLY A 96 -9.67 -17.04 1.28
N GLY A 97 -10.47 -15.99 1.36
CA GLY A 97 -11.39 -15.74 2.47
C GLY A 97 -10.80 -14.90 3.60
N CYS A 98 -9.67 -14.24 3.38
CA CYS A 98 -9.14 -13.18 4.24
C CYS A 98 -9.17 -11.83 3.51
N ILE A 99 -8.84 -10.76 4.23
CA ILE A 99 -8.77 -9.40 3.70
C ILE A 99 -7.86 -9.25 2.47
N ASN A 100 -6.73 -9.95 2.41
CA ASN A 100 -5.80 -9.84 1.29
C ASN A 100 -6.41 -10.36 -0.02
N THR A 101 -7.15 -11.48 0.03
CA THR A 101 -7.94 -11.94 -1.12
C THR A 101 -9.15 -11.08 -1.43
N ALA A 102 -9.77 -10.48 -0.40
CA ALA A 102 -10.90 -9.58 -0.59
C ALA A 102 -10.48 -8.34 -1.38
N ILE A 103 -9.34 -7.73 -1.02
CA ILE A 103 -8.77 -6.61 -1.75
C ILE A 103 -8.49 -6.99 -3.20
N GLN A 104 -7.88 -8.15 -3.49
CA GLN A 104 -7.68 -8.60 -4.87
C GLN A 104 -9.02 -8.75 -5.62
N THR A 105 -10.00 -9.39 -4.98
CA THR A 105 -11.29 -9.71 -5.57
C THR A 105 -12.06 -8.45 -5.93
N TYR A 106 -12.21 -7.51 -4.99
CA TYR A 106 -12.96 -6.29 -5.23
C TYR A 106 -12.20 -5.28 -6.08
N THR A 107 -10.86 -5.33 -6.10
CA THR A 107 -10.07 -4.61 -7.12
C THR A 107 -10.42 -5.11 -8.51
N ASN A 108 -10.40 -6.43 -8.73
CA ASN A 108 -10.76 -7.00 -10.03
C ASN A 108 -12.21 -6.68 -10.42
N GLN A 109 -13.16 -6.77 -9.50
CA GLN A 109 -14.56 -6.42 -9.77
C GLN A 109 -14.76 -4.93 -10.10
N LEU A 110 -14.02 -4.05 -9.44
CA LEU A 110 -14.02 -2.62 -9.75
C LEU A 110 -13.42 -2.37 -11.14
N CYS A 111 -12.47 -3.18 -11.56
CA CYS A 111 -11.87 -3.11 -12.89
C CYS A 111 -12.78 -3.65 -13.99
N ASP A 112 -13.48 -4.75 -13.74
CA ASP A 112 -14.44 -5.34 -14.68
C ASP A 112 -15.66 -4.43 -14.89
N ALA A 113 -16.10 -3.76 -13.82
CA ALA A 113 -17.17 -2.78 -13.84
C ALA A 113 -16.81 -1.59 -12.97
N SER A 114 -16.28 -0.53 -13.61
CA SER A 114 -15.85 0.71 -12.95
C SER A 114 -16.99 1.50 -12.29
N THR A 115 -18.23 0.99 -12.33
CA THR A 115 -19.40 1.54 -11.63
C THR A 115 -19.88 0.65 -10.48
N ASN A 116 -19.12 -0.39 -10.12
CA ASN A 116 -19.50 -1.34 -9.08
C ASN A 116 -19.41 -0.72 -7.68
N LEU A 117 -20.58 -0.37 -7.15
CA LEU A 117 -20.75 0.29 -5.86
C LEU A 117 -20.23 -0.55 -4.70
N ASP A 118 -20.56 -1.84 -4.66
CA ASP A 118 -20.19 -2.69 -3.52
C ASP A 118 -18.69 -2.97 -3.53
N ALA A 119 -18.08 -3.17 -4.70
CA ALA A 119 -16.63 -3.31 -4.82
C ALA A 119 -15.88 -2.07 -4.30
N LEU A 120 -16.32 -0.86 -4.67
CA LEU A 120 -15.74 0.37 -4.14
C LEU A 120 -15.94 0.46 -2.61
N ARG A 121 -17.14 0.19 -2.10
CA ARG A 121 -17.40 0.25 -0.65
C ARG A 121 -16.56 -0.74 0.16
N PHE A 122 -16.39 -1.96 -0.34
CA PHE A 122 -15.52 -2.95 0.30
C PHE A 122 -14.06 -2.50 0.30
N LEU A 123 -13.55 -1.97 -0.81
CA LEU A 123 -12.18 -1.46 -0.86
C LEU A 123 -11.96 -0.27 0.08
N ILE A 124 -12.91 0.67 0.16
CA ILE A 124 -12.86 1.79 1.11
C ILE A 124 -12.73 1.27 2.54
N HIS A 125 -13.49 0.25 2.88
CA HIS A 125 -13.50 -0.35 4.20
C HIS A 125 -12.19 -1.10 4.50
N PHE A 126 -11.80 -2.06 3.65
CA PHE A 126 -10.68 -2.96 3.91
C PHE A 126 -9.32 -2.26 3.99
N PHE A 127 -9.13 -1.12 3.32
CA PHE A 127 -7.90 -0.35 3.50
C PHE A 127 -7.83 0.34 4.87
N GLY A 128 -8.95 0.52 5.56
CA GLY A 128 -8.98 0.80 6.98
C GLY A 128 -8.59 -0.43 7.78
N ASP A 129 -9.34 -1.53 7.64
CA ASP A 129 -9.14 -2.75 8.43
C ASP A 129 -7.69 -3.23 8.41
N ILE A 130 -7.07 -3.24 7.24
CA ILE A 130 -5.73 -3.79 7.06
C ILE A 130 -4.65 -3.01 7.82
N THR A 131 -4.90 -1.74 8.18
CA THR A 131 -3.97 -0.94 9.00
C THR A 131 -4.28 -1.00 10.48
N GLN A 132 -5.34 -1.68 10.91
CA GLN A 132 -5.57 -1.95 12.34
C GLN A 132 -4.69 -3.15 12.74
N PRO A 133 -3.74 -3.02 13.69
CA PRO A 133 -2.81 -4.10 14.02
C PRO A 133 -3.48 -5.43 14.39
N LEU A 134 -4.57 -5.39 15.17
CA LEU A 134 -5.29 -6.58 15.64
C LEU A 134 -6.20 -7.22 14.58
N HIS A 135 -6.42 -6.56 13.43
CA HIS A 135 -7.01 -7.19 12.23
C HIS A 135 -6.00 -8.03 11.45
N ASN A 136 -4.74 -7.98 11.84
CA ASN A 136 -3.65 -8.76 11.26
C ASN A 136 -3.05 -9.69 12.32
N SER A 137 -3.87 -10.23 13.23
CA SER A 137 -3.39 -11.09 14.31
C SER A 137 -4.40 -12.17 14.66
N ASN A 138 -3.95 -13.43 14.70
CA ASN A 138 -4.78 -14.54 15.18
C ASN A 138 -4.88 -14.60 16.70
N ARG A 139 -3.90 -14.02 17.43
CA ARG A 139 -3.77 -14.17 18.88
C ARG A 139 -5.03 -13.68 19.58
N ASP A 140 -5.61 -14.54 20.41
CA ASP A 140 -6.80 -14.27 21.23
C ASP A 140 -8.00 -13.73 20.43
N VAL A 141 -8.13 -14.19 19.17
CA VAL A 141 -9.13 -13.73 18.19
C VAL A 141 -8.95 -12.24 17.88
N GLY A 142 -7.72 -11.87 17.51
CA GLY A 142 -7.30 -10.47 17.37
C GLY A 142 -7.48 -9.68 18.67
N GLY A 143 -7.34 -10.29 19.84
CA GLY A 143 -7.56 -9.62 21.13
C GLY A 143 -9.03 -9.39 21.52
N ASN A 144 -10.01 -9.95 20.81
CA ASN A 144 -11.41 -9.88 21.21
C ASN A 144 -11.69 -10.67 22.51
N SER A 145 -10.90 -11.70 22.75
CA SER A 145 -11.01 -12.56 23.94
C SER A 145 -10.37 -11.91 25.18
N ASP A 146 -9.50 -10.92 24.99
CA ASP A 146 -8.79 -10.24 26.07
C ASP A 146 -9.64 -9.16 26.71
N LYS A 147 -10.25 -9.49 27.84
CA LYS A 147 -11.05 -8.53 28.60
C LYS A 147 -10.15 -7.59 29.38
N ILE A 148 -10.38 -6.29 29.21
CA ILE A 148 -9.55 -5.24 29.79
C ILE A 148 -10.42 -4.13 30.37
N ASN A 149 -9.77 -3.22 31.12
CA ASN A 149 -10.38 -2.00 31.62
C ASN A 149 -9.92 -0.80 30.79
N TYR A 150 -10.85 0.05 30.38
CA TYR A 150 -10.55 1.33 29.73
C TYR A 150 -11.41 2.42 30.36
N LYS A 151 -10.78 3.41 31.01
CA LYS A 151 -11.48 4.48 31.76
C LYS A 151 -12.47 3.96 32.79
N GLY A 152 -12.12 2.87 33.48
CA GLY A 152 -13.00 2.23 34.46
C GLY A 152 -14.12 1.35 33.87
N ALA A 153 -14.31 1.29 32.55
CA ALA A 153 -15.29 0.41 31.90
C ALA A 153 -14.67 -0.93 31.47
N ASN A 154 -15.44 -2.01 31.57
CA ASN A 154 -15.04 -3.32 31.04
C ASN A 154 -15.28 -3.39 29.53
N THR A 155 -14.25 -3.72 28.78
CA THR A 155 -14.26 -3.83 27.32
C THR A 155 -13.30 -4.95 26.89
N ASN A 156 -12.82 -4.97 25.64
CA ASN A 156 -11.77 -5.87 25.19
C ASN A 156 -10.67 -5.14 24.41
N LEU A 157 -9.49 -5.77 24.30
CA LEU A 157 -8.31 -5.17 23.68
C LEU A 157 -8.56 -4.76 22.23
N HIS A 158 -9.26 -5.57 21.46
CA HIS A 158 -9.60 -5.25 20.07
C HIS A 158 -10.45 -3.98 19.98
N HIS A 159 -11.52 -3.91 20.77
CA HIS A 159 -12.48 -2.81 20.76
C HIS A 159 -11.85 -1.45 21.11
N ILE A 160 -10.88 -1.41 22.05
CA ILE A 160 -10.22 -0.13 22.36
C ILE A 160 -9.37 0.37 21.20
N TRP A 161 -8.75 -0.52 20.42
CA TRP A 161 -8.00 -0.15 19.22
C TRP A 161 -8.94 0.35 18.13
N ASP A 162 -10.06 -0.32 17.91
CA ASP A 162 -11.00 0.11 16.87
C ASP A 162 -11.68 1.44 17.20
N THR A 163 -12.15 1.60 18.43
CA THR A 163 -13.16 2.61 18.75
C THR A 163 -12.70 3.57 19.83
N GLU A 164 -12.45 3.09 21.06
CA GLU A 164 -12.34 3.98 22.22
C GLU A 164 -11.09 4.87 22.16
N MET A 165 -9.94 4.32 21.75
CA MET A 165 -8.72 5.12 21.60
C MET A 165 -8.81 6.07 20.39
N VAL A 166 -9.50 5.69 19.31
CA VAL A 166 -9.72 6.59 18.16
C VAL A 166 -10.61 7.77 18.56
N GLN A 167 -11.69 7.52 19.31
CA GLN A 167 -12.56 8.57 19.84
C GLN A 167 -11.79 9.53 20.78
N ASP A 168 -10.86 9.00 21.57
CA ASP A 168 -9.98 9.81 22.40
C ASP A 168 -8.99 10.64 21.58
N ARG A 169 -8.45 10.08 20.49
CA ARG A 169 -7.63 10.85 19.54
C ARG A 169 -8.42 11.97 18.88
N ILE A 170 -9.66 11.72 18.50
CA ILE A 170 -10.57 12.76 17.96
C ILE A 170 -10.77 13.87 19.00
N ALA A 171 -11.10 13.52 20.24
CA ALA A 171 -11.29 14.49 21.31
C ALA A 171 -10.02 15.31 21.60
N GLN A 172 -8.84 14.70 21.53
CA GLN A 172 -7.54 15.39 21.66
C GLN A 172 -7.23 16.33 20.48
N ASN A 173 -7.90 16.16 19.34
CA ASN A 173 -7.79 17.00 18.15
C ASN A 173 -9.00 17.93 17.98
N SER A 174 -9.75 18.20 19.05
CA SER A 174 -11.01 18.98 19.07
C SER A 174 -12.21 18.27 18.43
N ASP A 175 -12.10 17.89 17.15
CA ASP A 175 -13.14 17.17 16.41
C ASP A 175 -12.55 16.34 15.27
N GLN A 176 -13.38 15.50 14.64
CA GLN A 176 -12.94 14.57 13.59
C GLN A 176 -12.42 15.31 12.36
N ALA A 177 -13.05 16.41 11.95
CA ALA A 177 -12.64 17.15 10.76
C ALA A 177 -11.25 17.79 10.95
N THR A 178 -11.01 18.37 12.11
CA THR A 178 -9.71 18.91 12.51
C THR A 178 -8.66 17.80 12.56
N TYR A 179 -9.01 16.64 13.12
CA TYR A 179 -8.09 15.50 13.16
C TYR A 179 -7.70 15.00 11.77
N VAL A 180 -8.68 14.83 10.86
CA VAL A 180 -8.43 14.49 9.45
C VAL A 180 -7.50 15.51 8.79
N ASN A 181 -7.79 16.80 8.94
CA ASN A 181 -6.96 17.87 8.37
C ASN A 181 -5.53 17.85 8.93
N ASN A 182 -5.36 17.58 10.23
CA ASN A 182 -4.04 17.44 10.84
C ASN A 182 -3.27 16.26 10.24
N LEU A 183 -3.92 15.10 10.04
CA LEU A 183 -3.28 13.94 9.42
C LEU A 183 -2.92 14.21 7.95
N ILE A 184 -3.80 14.85 7.17
CA ILE A 184 -3.50 15.29 5.79
C ILE A 184 -2.31 16.24 5.76
N ASN A 185 -2.26 17.22 6.68
CA ASN A 185 -1.14 18.15 6.78
C ASN A 185 0.16 17.41 7.15
N SER A 186 0.10 16.44 8.07
CA SER A 186 1.24 15.60 8.41
C SER A 186 1.77 14.82 7.21
N ILE A 187 0.90 14.29 6.35
CA ILE A 187 1.26 13.57 5.12
C ILE A 187 1.83 14.51 4.05
N THR A 188 1.27 15.71 3.87
CA THR A 188 1.65 16.61 2.77
C THR A 188 2.88 17.46 3.07
N SER A 189 3.03 17.93 4.31
CA SER A 189 4.04 18.93 4.67
C SER A 189 4.58 18.80 6.10
N GLY A 190 4.02 17.91 6.91
CA GLY A 190 4.43 17.70 8.30
C GLY A 190 5.29 16.46 8.52
N SER A 191 5.13 15.82 9.68
CA SER A 191 6.01 14.76 10.16
C SER A 191 6.05 13.50 9.29
N TYR A 192 5.06 13.31 8.42
CA TYR A 192 4.96 12.14 7.55
C TYR A 192 5.38 12.41 6.11
N ALA A 193 5.63 13.66 5.73
CA ALA A 193 5.88 14.04 4.33
C ALA A 193 7.07 13.29 3.70
N SER A 194 8.18 13.12 4.44
CA SER A 194 9.36 12.42 3.95
C SER A 194 9.21 10.90 3.86
N GLN A 195 8.18 10.32 4.47
CA GLN A 195 7.96 8.87 4.52
C GLN A 195 6.71 8.42 3.77
N ALA A 196 5.79 9.32 3.41
CA ALA A 196 4.52 8.95 2.79
C ALA A 196 4.69 8.09 1.52
N ALA A 197 5.67 8.42 0.67
CA ALA A 197 5.97 7.66 -0.54
C ALA A 197 6.39 6.21 -0.25
N SER A 198 7.11 5.95 0.85
CA SER A 198 7.54 4.60 1.22
C SER A 198 6.44 3.76 1.87
N TRP A 199 5.27 4.33 2.16
CA TRP A 199 4.14 3.58 2.68
C TRP A 199 3.44 2.73 1.62
N ILE A 200 3.65 3.04 0.34
CA ILE A 200 3.03 2.35 -0.79
C ILE A 200 3.88 1.14 -1.17
N SER A 201 3.23 -0.01 -1.38
CA SER A 201 3.90 -1.21 -1.84
C SER A 201 4.54 -1.00 -3.21
N GLN A 202 5.66 -1.69 -3.46
CA GLN A 202 6.28 -1.74 -4.79
C GLN A 202 5.52 -2.67 -5.74
N HIS A 203 4.61 -3.51 -5.22
CA HIS A 203 3.74 -4.33 -6.04
C HIS A 203 2.63 -3.50 -6.68
N SER A 204 2.28 -3.82 -7.93
CA SER A 204 1.17 -3.19 -8.62
C SER A 204 -0.16 -3.45 -7.90
N TYR A 205 -1.11 -2.52 -8.02
CA TYR A 205 -2.41 -2.56 -7.35
C TYR A 205 -3.21 -3.85 -7.58
N ASN A 206 -3.01 -4.54 -8.70
CA ASN A 206 -3.69 -5.78 -9.08
C ASN A 206 -2.78 -7.03 -9.05
N ALA A 207 -1.56 -6.92 -8.54
CA ALA A 207 -0.63 -8.03 -8.50
C ALA A 207 -1.12 -9.10 -7.50
N GLY A 208 -1.52 -10.26 -8.03
CA GLY A 208 -1.99 -11.40 -7.26
C GLY A 208 -0.89 -12.44 -7.03
N SER A 209 -0.92 -13.10 -5.87
CA SER A 209 -0.10 -14.26 -5.58
C SER A 209 -0.70 -15.56 -6.17
N GLN A 210 0.02 -16.67 -6.01
CA GLN A 210 -0.50 -18.01 -6.33
C GLN A 210 -1.71 -18.44 -5.48
N TYR A 211 -1.94 -17.80 -4.33
CA TYR A 211 -3.08 -18.07 -3.44
C TYR A 211 -4.24 -17.08 -3.66
N GLY A 212 -4.11 -16.18 -4.66
CA GLY A 212 -5.13 -15.18 -4.99
C GLY A 212 -5.14 -13.97 -4.08
N ASN A 213 -4.13 -13.80 -3.22
CA ASN A 213 -3.97 -12.63 -2.37
C ASN A 213 -3.38 -11.47 -3.16
N ASN A 214 -3.77 -10.25 -2.82
CA ASN A 214 -3.15 -9.06 -3.37
C ASN A 214 -1.77 -8.82 -2.71
N LEU A 215 -0.69 -8.81 -3.49
CA LEU A 215 0.67 -8.69 -2.96
C LEU A 215 0.91 -7.37 -2.22
N ALA A 216 0.36 -6.26 -2.72
CA ALA A 216 0.46 -4.97 -2.01
C ALA A 216 -0.25 -5.01 -0.65
N SER A 217 -1.41 -5.67 -0.58
CA SER A 217 -2.10 -5.86 0.69
C SER A 217 -1.31 -6.72 1.68
N ILE A 218 -0.53 -7.70 1.22
CA ILE A 218 0.32 -8.52 2.10
C ILE A 218 1.37 -7.63 2.78
N ASP A 219 2.01 -6.72 2.03
CA ASP A 219 2.96 -5.76 2.60
C ASP A 219 2.28 -4.88 3.67
N TYR A 220 1.03 -4.47 3.44
CA TYR A 220 0.27 -3.67 4.40
C TYR A 220 -0.11 -4.46 5.65
N SER A 221 -0.45 -5.74 5.51
CA SER A 221 -0.68 -6.64 6.64
C SER A 221 0.59 -6.84 7.46
N ILE A 222 1.73 -7.08 6.82
CA ILE A 222 3.03 -7.21 7.48
C ILE A 222 3.38 -5.92 8.23
N ASP A 223 3.27 -4.77 7.59
CA ASP A 223 3.52 -3.46 8.21
C ASP A 223 2.65 -3.24 9.46
N SER A 224 1.36 -3.56 9.38
CA SER A 224 0.41 -3.44 10.50
C SER A 224 0.75 -4.40 11.65
N ASP A 225 1.06 -5.66 11.32
CA ASP A 225 1.41 -6.72 12.26
C ASP A 225 2.67 -6.40 13.08
N THR A 226 3.62 -5.62 12.53
CA THR A 226 4.80 -5.19 13.30
C THR A 226 4.45 -4.45 14.60
N TYR A 227 3.32 -3.73 14.64
CA TYR A 227 2.83 -3.08 15.85
C TYR A 227 2.25 -4.07 16.86
N GLY A 228 1.76 -5.23 16.39
CA GLY A 228 1.39 -6.37 17.21
C GLY A 228 2.51 -6.75 18.18
N CYS A 229 3.72 -7.01 17.65
CA CYS A 229 4.87 -7.37 18.48
C CYS A 229 5.50 -6.20 19.20
N SER A 230 5.76 -5.09 18.48
CA SER A 230 6.53 -3.98 19.03
C SER A 230 5.77 -3.23 20.12
N TYR A 231 4.43 -3.25 20.08
CA TYR A 231 3.61 -2.46 20.99
C TYR A 231 2.45 -3.21 21.62
N VAL A 232 1.52 -3.74 20.81
CA VAL A 232 0.20 -4.20 21.30
C VAL A 232 0.35 -5.30 22.36
N TRP A 233 0.97 -6.41 21.97
CA TRP A 233 1.10 -7.59 22.79
C TRP A 233 2.20 -7.45 23.84
N SER A 234 3.27 -6.72 23.53
CA SER A 234 4.36 -6.47 24.49
C SER A 234 3.89 -5.65 25.69
N ASN A 235 3.07 -4.62 25.47
CA ASN A 235 2.51 -3.79 26.55
C ASN A 235 1.31 -4.46 27.24
N TYR A 236 0.51 -5.24 26.50
CA TYR A 236 -0.55 -6.05 27.10
C TYR A 236 0.04 -7.07 28.09
N ASP A 237 1.02 -7.87 27.67
CA ASP A 237 1.62 -8.93 28.49
C ASP A 237 2.38 -8.36 29.70
N ALA A 238 2.96 -7.17 29.58
CA ALA A 238 3.67 -6.51 30.67
C ALA A 238 2.76 -6.13 31.84
N ASN A 239 1.49 -5.78 31.58
CA ASN A 239 0.52 -5.47 32.62
C ASN A 239 -0.94 -5.62 32.10
N PRO A 240 -1.47 -6.86 32.04
CA PRO A 240 -2.79 -7.11 31.46
C PRO A 240 -3.94 -6.58 32.33
N SER A 241 -3.67 -6.23 33.60
CA SER A 241 -4.65 -5.68 34.55
C SER A 241 -4.68 -4.15 34.63
N GLN A 242 -3.86 -3.45 33.84
CA GLN A 242 -3.85 -1.98 33.84
C GLN A 242 -5.19 -1.39 33.35
N ASP A 243 -5.44 -0.12 33.68
CA ASP A 243 -6.37 0.68 32.91
C ASP A 243 -5.67 1.15 31.64
N PHE A 244 -6.15 0.70 30.49
CA PHE A 244 -5.53 0.92 29.19
C PHE A 244 -5.68 2.37 28.71
N SER A 245 -6.48 3.21 29.36
CA SER A 245 -6.61 4.63 29.00
C SER A 245 -5.44 5.51 29.47
N GLY A 246 -4.50 4.96 30.23
CA GLY A 246 -3.34 5.66 30.77
C GLY A 246 -2.12 5.64 29.84
N SER A 247 -1.03 5.03 30.33
CA SER A 247 0.24 4.92 29.60
C SER A 247 0.13 4.10 28.31
N TYR A 248 -0.75 3.10 28.29
CA TYR A 248 -1.02 2.32 27.09
C TYR A 248 -1.61 3.20 25.97
N PHE A 249 -2.73 3.90 26.22
CA PHE A 249 -3.25 4.84 25.22
C PHE A 249 -2.23 5.91 24.80
N SER A 250 -1.47 6.45 25.75
CA SER A 250 -0.45 7.47 25.46
C SER A 250 0.63 6.98 24.48
N GLY A 251 1.04 5.71 24.57
CA GLY A 251 2.00 5.13 23.63
C GLY A 251 1.37 4.64 22.33
N ALA A 252 0.08 4.24 22.35
CA ALA A 252 -0.67 3.84 21.16
C ALA A 252 -1.04 5.03 20.27
N ALA A 253 -1.15 6.24 20.82
CA ALA A 253 -1.65 7.42 20.12
C ALA A 253 -0.95 7.69 18.77
N SER A 254 0.38 7.66 18.73
CA SER A 254 1.13 7.90 17.50
C SER A 254 1.02 6.74 16.49
N ILE A 255 0.77 5.52 16.97
CA ILE A 255 0.51 4.34 16.14
C ILE A 255 -0.86 4.46 15.48
N ILE A 256 -1.88 4.89 16.23
CA ILE A 256 -3.22 5.16 15.69
C ILE A 256 -3.13 6.22 14.59
N ASP A 257 -2.47 7.35 14.86
CA ASP A 257 -2.30 8.44 13.89
C ASP A 257 -1.67 7.97 12.57
N ILE A 258 -0.53 7.25 12.65
CA ILE A 258 0.17 6.79 11.44
C ILE A 258 -0.59 5.69 10.71
N GLN A 259 -1.28 4.79 11.40
CA GLN A 259 -2.03 3.71 10.76
C GLN A 259 -3.30 4.21 10.06
N LEU A 260 -4.01 5.20 10.64
CA LEU A 260 -5.12 5.89 9.96
C LEU A 260 -4.62 6.67 8.73
N ALA A 261 -3.49 7.39 8.88
CA ALA A 261 -2.85 8.11 7.77
C ALA A 261 -2.43 7.17 6.62
N LYS A 262 -1.76 6.06 6.95
CA LYS A 262 -1.37 5.02 5.99
C LYS A 262 -2.59 4.40 5.30
N GLY A 263 -3.65 4.09 6.05
CA GLY A 263 -4.87 3.50 5.47
C GLY A 263 -5.48 4.39 4.41
N GLY A 264 -5.67 5.68 4.72
CA GLY A 264 -6.20 6.66 3.78
C GLY A 264 -5.29 6.89 2.57
N TYR A 265 -3.99 7.07 2.80
CA TYR A 265 -3.03 7.32 1.72
C TYR A 265 -2.90 6.11 0.77
N ARG A 266 -2.79 4.89 1.32
CA ARG A 266 -2.73 3.64 0.54
C ARG A 266 -3.99 3.43 -0.29
N LEU A 267 -5.16 3.68 0.30
CA LEU A 267 -6.45 3.58 -0.42
C LEU A 267 -6.50 4.54 -1.61
N ALA A 268 -6.10 5.80 -1.41
CA ALA A 268 -6.08 6.79 -2.48
C ALA A 268 -5.19 6.34 -3.65
N GLN A 269 -3.96 5.94 -3.34
CA GLN A 269 -3.00 5.49 -4.36
C GLN A 269 -3.47 4.22 -5.07
N HIS A 270 -4.10 3.30 -4.35
CA HIS A 270 -4.68 2.08 -4.94
C HIS A 270 -5.82 2.41 -5.91
N LEU A 271 -6.74 3.31 -5.53
CA LEU A 271 -7.85 3.72 -6.39
C LEU A 271 -7.38 4.55 -7.59
N ASN A 272 -6.42 5.45 -7.41
CA ASN A 272 -5.78 6.19 -8.51
C ASN A 272 -5.21 5.23 -9.56
N ALA A 273 -4.42 4.24 -9.11
CA ALA A 273 -3.85 3.22 -9.99
C ALA A 273 -4.92 2.33 -10.64
N ALA A 274 -5.92 1.89 -9.88
CA ALA A 274 -6.99 1.03 -10.40
C ALA A 274 -7.84 1.75 -11.46
N PHE A 275 -8.28 2.99 -11.23
CA PHE A 275 -9.07 3.72 -12.21
C PHE A 275 -8.27 4.19 -13.43
N ALA A 276 -6.95 4.35 -13.30
CA ALA A 276 -6.07 4.58 -14.44
C ALA A 276 -5.87 3.30 -15.28
N GLY A 277 -5.50 2.18 -14.64
CA GLY A 277 -5.14 0.93 -15.30
C GLY A 277 -6.32 0.11 -15.82
N CYS A 278 -7.47 0.17 -15.16
CA CYS A 278 -8.65 -0.62 -15.53
C CYS A 278 -9.49 0.05 -16.64
N SER A 279 -9.17 1.30 -16.99
CA SER A 279 -9.81 2.05 -18.08
C SER A 279 -9.29 1.68 -19.49
N GLY A 280 -8.87 0.44 -19.72
CA GLY A 280 -8.58 -0.10 -21.06
C GLY A 280 -9.76 -0.08 -22.05
N SER A 281 -10.92 0.43 -21.64
CA SER A 281 -12.04 0.83 -22.48
C SER A 281 -12.54 2.20 -22.04
N THR A 282 -12.19 3.23 -22.81
CA THR A 282 -12.65 4.61 -22.65
C THR A 282 -14.18 4.71 -22.63
N PRO A 283 -14.78 5.48 -21.70
CA PRO A 283 -16.03 6.17 -21.97
C PRO A 283 -15.70 7.38 -22.84
N VAL A 284 -16.02 7.31 -24.13
CA VAL A 284 -16.07 8.47 -25.02
C VAL A 284 -17.04 9.47 -24.39
N VAL A 285 -16.51 10.59 -23.90
CA VAL A 285 -17.33 11.79 -23.67
C VAL A 285 -17.67 12.37 -25.04
N PRO A 286 -18.94 12.50 -25.45
CA PRO A 286 -19.27 13.16 -26.70
C PRO A 286 -19.05 14.66 -26.52
N THR A 287 -18.02 15.19 -27.19
CA THR A 287 -17.87 16.63 -27.39
C THR A 287 -18.91 17.10 -28.42
N PRO A 288 -19.63 18.21 -28.19
CA PRO A 288 -20.58 18.75 -29.17
C PRO A 288 -19.83 19.30 -30.40
N THR A 289 -20.23 18.82 -31.57
CA THR A 289 -19.78 19.27 -32.88
C THR A 289 -20.20 20.71 -33.17
N GLY A 290 -19.24 21.59 -33.46
CA GLY A 290 -19.43 22.88 -34.09
C GLY A 290 -18.30 23.15 -35.09
N THR A 291 -18.63 23.13 -36.38
CA THR A 291 -17.74 23.25 -37.57
C THR A 291 -17.41 24.73 -37.91
N PRO A 292 -16.58 25.06 -38.93
CA PRO A 292 -15.50 26.04 -38.79
C PRO A 292 -15.69 27.28 -39.69
N SER A 293 -14.81 28.29 -39.54
CA SER A 293 -14.56 29.26 -40.60
C SER A 293 -13.19 29.94 -40.46
N GLY A 294 -12.34 29.68 -41.46
CA GLY A 294 -11.63 30.72 -42.20
C GLY A 294 -10.30 31.28 -41.65
N PRO A 295 -9.42 31.77 -42.53
CA PRO A 295 -7.97 31.57 -42.40
C PRO A 295 -7.18 32.86 -42.16
N THR A 296 -5.87 32.72 -41.95
CA THR A 296 -4.75 33.39 -42.68
C THR A 296 -3.59 33.77 -41.75
N ALA A 297 -2.38 33.59 -42.29
CA ALA A 297 -1.13 34.33 -42.07
C ALA A 297 -0.04 33.69 -41.20
N THR A 298 0.91 33.07 -41.90
CA THR A 298 2.32 32.91 -41.51
C THR A 298 3.02 34.27 -41.38
N PRO A 299 4.05 34.39 -40.53
CA PRO A 299 5.37 34.78 -41.06
C PRO A 299 6.58 34.05 -40.43
N THR A 300 7.40 33.47 -41.32
CA THR A 300 8.89 33.43 -41.39
C THR A 300 9.78 33.41 -40.13
N THR A 301 10.35 32.21 -39.86
CA THR A 301 11.78 31.80 -39.64
C THR A 301 12.68 32.51 -38.62
N PRO A 302 13.51 31.76 -37.86
CA PRO A 302 14.84 31.38 -38.37
C PRO A 302 15.16 29.88 -38.28
N VAL A 303 15.76 29.36 -39.34
CA VAL A 303 16.44 28.07 -39.37
C VAL A 303 17.72 28.18 -38.55
N THR A 304 17.86 27.31 -37.55
CA THR A 304 19.09 27.07 -36.77
C THR A 304 19.24 25.54 -36.58
N PRO A 305 20.46 25.07 -36.31
CA PRO A 305 21.26 24.13 -37.10
C PRO A 305 20.87 22.65 -36.84
N PRO A 306 21.46 21.63 -37.49
CA PRO A 306 20.95 20.25 -37.36
C PRO A 306 21.05 19.81 -35.89
N PRO A 307 20.15 18.92 -35.40
CA PRO A 307 20.13 18.59 -33.99
C PRO A 307 21.50 18.06 -33.61
N SER A 308 22.15 18.72 -32.64
CA SER A 308 23.28 18.15 -31.94
C SER A 308 22.80 16.83 -31.38
N SER A 309 23.33 15.72 -31.89
CA SER A 309 23.07 14.40 -31.33
C SER A 309 23.22 14.47 -29.81
N CYS A 310 22.27 13.88 -29.08
CA CYS A 310 22.31 13.83 -27.62
C CYS A 310 23.67 13.32 -27.12
N ALA A 311 24.07 13.77 -25.92
CA ALA A 311 25.34 13.41 -25.31
C ALA A 311 25.51 11.89 -25.14
N HIS A 312 24.39 11.17 -24.99
CA HIS A 312 24.28 9.73 -25.12
C HIS A 312 22.87 9.35 -25.61
N ASP A 313 22.66 8.05 -25.84
CA ASP A 313 21.37 7.50 -26.27
C ASP A 313 20.30 7.69 -25.18
N LYS A 314 19.07 8.09 -25.57
CA LYS A 314 17.94 8.31 -24.65
C LYS A 314 17.46 7.03 -23.97
N CYS A 315 17.80 5.86 -24.50
CA CYS A 315 17.53 4.56 -23.92
C CYS A 315 18.66 4.07 -22.97
N SER A 316 19.62 4.93 -22.64
CA SER A 316 20.73 4.61 -21.74
C SER A 316 20.80 5.62 -20.61
N VAL A 317 21.00 5.14 -19.39
CA VAL A 317 21.25 6.02 -18.23
C VAL A 317 22.58 6.75 -18.38
N GLY A 318 22.65 8.01 -17.95
CA GLY A 318 23.84 8.85 -18.09
C GLY A 318 23.66 10.26 -17.53
N GLY A 319 24.55 11.18 -17.93
CA GLY A 319 24.43 12.60 -17.54
C GLY A 319 23.17 13.23 -18.14
N ALA A 320 22.64 14.30 -17.52
CA ALA A 320 21.42 14.94 -18.02
C ALA A 320 21.49 15.29 -19.53
N LEU A 321 20.42 14.98 -20.27
CA LEU A 321 20.32 15.32 -21.69
C LEU A 321 19.76 16.74 -21.86
N SER A 322 20.19 17.42 -22.92
CA SER A 322 19.84 18.83 -23.15
C SER A 322 18.70 18.98 -24.15
N GLN A 323 17.86 20.00 -23.92
CA GLN A 323 16.79 20.36 -24.84
C GLN A 323 17.34 20.67 -26.25
N GLY A 324 16.62 20.24 -27.28
CA GLY A 324 16.96 20.34 -28.70
C GLY A 324 17.82 19.20 -29.24
N CYS A 325 18.19 18.21 -28.41
CA CYS A 325 19.03 17.10 -28.87
C CYS A 325 18.24 15.95 -29.53
N ASP A 326 17.00 15.72 -29.10
CA ASP A 326 16.07 14.74 -29.65
C ASP A 326 14.63 15.14 -29.30
N ALA A 327 13.68 14.94 -30.23
CA ALA A 327 12.30 15.40 -30.07
C ALA A 327 11.53 14.69 -28.94
N CYS A 328 11.92 13.46 -28.58
CA CYS A 328 11.38 12.75 -27.44
C CYS A 328 12.01 13.24 -26.13
N VAL A 329 13.33 13.47 -26.13
CA VAL A 329 14.03 14.07 -24.99
C VAL A 329 13.41 15.42 -24.62
N ASP A 330 13.03 16.24 -25.60
CA ASP A 330 12.34 17.52 -25.35
C ASP A 330 10.97 17.36 -24.67
N GLN A 331 10.23 16.31 -25.01
CA GLN A 331 8.93 16.01 -24.39
C GLN A 331 9.11 15.54 -22.96
N ILE A 332 10.08 14.64 -22.72
CA ILE A 332 10.43 14.16 -21.38
C ILE A 332 10.87 15.33 -20.52
N ILE A 333 11.79 16.18 -20.99
CA ILE A 333 12.26 17.36 -20.23
C ILE A 333 11.11 18.34 -19.93
N SER A 334 10.12 18.44 -20.81
CA SER A 334 8.94 19.29 -20.59
C SER A 334 7.97 18.71 -19.55
N ALA A 335 7.95 17.39 -19.37
CA ALA A 335 7.14 16.68 -18.38
C ALA A 335 7.88 16.56 -17.04
N ASP A 336 9.18 16.25 -17.09
CA ASP A 336 10.10 16.13 -15.97
C ASP A 336 11.40 16.90 -16.21
N SER A 337 11.49 18.08 -15.59
CA SER A 337 12.68 18.92 -15.64
C SER A 337 13.93 18.29 -14.98
N TYR A 338 13.76 17.27 -14.14
CA TYR A 338 14.87 16.54 -13.51
C TYR A 338 15.82 15.94 -14.56
N CYS A 339 15.26 15.36 -15.63
CA CYS A 339 15.99 14.71 -16.72
C CYS A 339 16.92 15.65 -17.52
N SER A 340 16.76 16.97 -17.35
CA SER A 340 17.63 17.99 -17.96
C SER A 340 18.56 18.73 -16.98
N THR A 341 18.28 18.67 -15.68
CA THR A 341 18.96 19.50 -14.67
C THR A 341 19.87 18.70 -13.74
N SER A 342 19.59 17.40 -13.57
CA SER A 342 20.32 16.53 -12.63
C SER A 342 20.99 15.36 -13.35
N GLN A 343 20.20 14.39 -13.82
CA GLN A 343 20.69 13.16 -14.43
C GLN A 343 19.65 12.57 -15.39
N TRP A 344 20.09 11.84 -16.41
CA TRP A 344 19.23 10.96 -17.20
C TRP A 344 19.25 9.56 -16.58
N ASP A 345 18.41 9.33 -15.57
CA ASP A 345 18.38 8.07 -14.81
C ASP A 345 17.39 7.05 -15.40
N GLN A 346 17.16 5.94 -14.69
CA GLN A 346 16.26 4.89 -15.19
C GLN A 346 14.81 5.38 -15.31
N THR A 347 14.39 6.34 -14.47
CA THR A 347 13.08 6.97 -14.57
C THR A 347 12.97 7.72 -15.90
N CYS A 348 13.98 8.53 -16.24
CA CYS A 348 14.03 9.24 -17.52
C CYS A 348 14.04 8.29 -18.74
N VAL A 349 14.67 7.11 -18.61
CA VAL A 349 14.67 6.06 -19.66
C VAL A 349 13.27 5.42 -19.78
N ASP A 350 12.63 5.11 -18.66
CA ASP A 350 11.29 4.49 -18.63
C ASP A 350 10.21 5.47 -19.15
N GLU A 351 10.44 6.78 -18.97
CA GLU A 351 9.61 7.84 -19.53
C GLU A 351 9.65 7.93 -21.06
N VAL A 352 10.66 7.34 -21.72
CA VAL A 352 10.68 7.27 -23.20
C VAL A 352 9.48 6.51 -23.75
N GLN A 353 9.04 5.45 -23.04
CA GLN A 353 7.86 4.71 -23.46
C GLN A 353 6.57 5.45 -23.10
N SER A 354 6.47 5.95 -21.86
CA SER A 354 5.22 6.53 -21.35
C SER A 354 4.93 7.93 -21.91
N VAL A 355 5.96 8.74 -22.18
CA VAL A 355 5.82 10.12 -22.68
C VAL A 355 5.86 10.17 -24.20
N CYS A 356 6.79 9.47 -24.83
CA CYS A 356 7.00 9.55 -26.28
C CYS A 356 6.30 8.43 -27.08
N GLY A 357 5.75 7.42 -26.40
CA GLY A 357 5.13 6.27 -27.06
C GLY A 357 6.11 5.39 -27.83
N LEU A 358 7.42 5.51 -27.57
CA LEU A 358 8.45 4.74 -28.26
C LEU A 358 8.79 3.50 -27.44
N SER A 359 8.58 2.32 -28.02
CA SER A 359 8.93 1.02 -27.43
C SER A 359 10.41 0.66 -27.59
N ASP A 360 11.23 1.56 -28.13
CA ASP A 360 12.59 1.26 -28.56
C ASP A 360 13.60 1.17 -27.40
N CYS A 361 13.24 1.68 -26.22
CA CYS A 361 14.07 1.58 -25.01
C CYS A 361 13.80 0.30 -24.18
N GLN A 362 13.19 -0.73 -24.79
CA GLN A 362 12.99 -2.00 -24.12
C GLN A 362 14.33 -2.56 -23.62
N ALA A 363 14.45 -2.67 -22.29
CA ALA A 363 15.49 -3.46 -21.66
C ALA A 363 15.50 -4.86 -22.31
N PRO A 364 16.68 -5.45 -22.61
CA PRO A 364 16.73 -6.83 -23.03
C PRO A 364 16.01 -7.67 -21.97
N SER A 365 14.90 -8.29 -22.37
CA SER A 365 14.10 -9.19 -21.55
C SER A 365 14.80 -10.54 -21.38
N THR A 366 16.01 -10.50 -20.83
CA THR A 366 16.77 -11.61 -20.26
C THR A 366 18.00 -11.01 -19.58
N PRO A 367 18.21 -11.21 -18.26
CA PRO A 367 19.55 -11.11 -17.71
C PRO A 367 20.45 -12.06 -18.51
N PRO A 368 21.71 -11.71 -18.81
CA PRO A 368 22.63 -12.67 -19.40
C PRO A 368 22.67 -13.87 -18.47
N THR A 369 22.22 -15.02 -18.99
CA THR A 369 22.36 -16.31 -18.34
C THR A 369 23.85 -16.59 -18.24
N VAL A 370 24.47 -16.13 -17.15
CA VAL A 370 25.75 -16.67 -16.71
C VAL A 370 25.40 -18.02 -16.10
N VAL A 371 25.66 -19.03 -16.92
CA VAL A 371 25.63 -20.46 -16.62
C VAL A 371 25.85 -20.74 -15.13
N THR A 372 24.80 -21.26 -14.49
CA THR A 372 24.87 -21.91 -13.19
C THR A 372 25.72 -23.16 -13.29
N THR A 373 26.96 -23.08 -12.82
CA THR A 373 27.72 -24.29 -12.48
C THR A 373 28.03 -24.30 -11.00
N GLY A 374 27.08 -24.82 -10.22
CA GLY A 374 27.36 -25.36 -8.88
C GLY A 374 26.39 -24.95 -7.77
N CYS A 375 25.84 -23.74 -7.80
CA CYS A 375 24.98 -23.25 -6.71
C CYS A 375 23.53 -23.75 -6.83
N LYS A 376 22.86 -23.88 -5.66
CA LYS A 376 21.45 -24.28 -5.58
C LYS A 376 20.50 -23.24 -6.18
N HIS A 377 20.89 -21.97 -6.16
CA HIS A 377 20.21 -20.85 -6.80
C HIS A 377 21.23 -19.73 -7.05
N ASP A 378 20.76 -18.67 -7.72
CA ASP A 378 21.56 -17.48 -8.02
C ASP A 378 21.99 -16.75 -6.75
N ILE A 379 23.20 -16.17 -6.75
CA ILE A 379 23.76 -15.46 -5.59
C ILE A 379 23.03 -14.14 -5.30
N CYS A 380 22.34 -13.57 -6.29
CA CYS A 380 21.53 -12.36 -6.17
C CYS A 380 20.09 -12.63 -5.73
N VAL A 381 19.73 -13.88 -5.45
CA VAL A 381 18.37 -14.26 -5.04
C VAL A 381 18.41 -14.89 -3.66
N THR A 382 17.45 -14.53 -2.80
CA THR A 382 17.35 -15.12 -1.47
C THR A 382 16.89 -16.59 -1.54
N GLY A 383 17.34 -17.42 -0.60
CA GLY A 383 17.01 -18.84 -0.61
C GLY A 383 17.78 -19.68 0.40
N ALA A 384 17.86 -20.98 0.13
CA ALA A 384 18.59 -21.92 0.98
C ALA A 384 20.10 -21.60 0.98
N PHE A 385 20.77 -21.76 2.12
CA PHE A 385 22.22 -21.48 2.21
C PHE A 385 23.03 -22.10 1.06
N LEU A 386 23.98 -21.33 0.53
CA LEU A 386 24.85 -21.78 -0.55
C LEU A 386 26.06 -22.53 0.03
N LYS A 387 26.58 -23.51 -0.70
CA LYS A 387 27.71 -24.33 -0.24
C LYS A 387 29.01 -23.79 -0.82
N LYS A 388 30.08 -23.85 -0.02
CA LYS A 388 31.43 -23.53 -0.49
C LYS A 388 31.80 -24.37 -1.72
N GLY A 389 32.39 -23.75 -2.73
CA GLY A 389 32.76 -24.33 -4.02
C GLY A 389 31.67 -24.21 -5.09
N CYS A 390 30.51 -23.62 -4.79
CA CYS A 390 29.42 -23.50 -5.76
C CYS A 390 29.55 -22.28 -6.68
N ASN A 391 30.15 -21.19 -6.19
CA ASN A 391 30.46 -19.96 -6.92
C ASN A 391 31.55 -19.19 -6.16
N ALA A 392 32.49 -18.59 -6.89
CA ALA A 392 33.64 -17.91 -6.29
C ALA A 392 33.26 -16.70 -5.42
N CYS A 393 32.21 -15.95 -5.78
CA CYS A 393 31.67 -14.87 -4.96
C CYS A 393 30.93 -15.41 -3.74
N ALA A 394 30.11 -16.46 -3.91
CA ALA A 394 29.46 -17.11 -2.77
C ALA A 394 30.48 -17.60 -1.74
N ASP A 395 31.63 -18.11 -2.16
CA ASP A 395 32.71 -18.53 -1.27
C ASP A 395 33.30 -17.37 -0.46
N GLN A 396 33.39 -16.17 -1.05
CA GLN A 396 33.87 -14.97 -0.38
C GLN A 396 32.85 -14.45 0.63
N VAL A 397 31.57 -14.39 0.25
CA VAL A 397 30.48 -14.02 1.15
C VAL A 397 30.40 -15.00 2.32
N ILE A 398 30.49 -16.31 2.07
CA ILE A 398 30.49 -17.34 3.13
C ILE A 398 31.72 -17.24 4.06
N ALA A 399 32.86 -16.79 3.54
CA ALA A 399 34.06 -16.56 4.35
C ALA A 399 33.93 -15.32 5.24
N SER A 400 33.20 -14.29 4.79
CA SER A 400 32.90 -13.07 5.55
C SER A 400 31.77 -13.29 6.57
N ASP A 401 30.67 -13.91 6.12
CA ASP A 401 29.51 -14.27 6.93
C ASP A 401 29.20 -15.77 6.81
N SER A 402 29.62 -16.52 7.84
CA SER A 402 29.38 -17.96 7.90
C SER A 402 27.90 -18.36 8.01
N TYR A 403 27.00 -17.43 8.31
CA TYR A 403 25.55 -17.64 8.29
C TYR A 403 25.08 -18.02 6.87
N CYS A 404 25.58 -17.30 5.86
CA CYS A 404 25.23 -17.48 4.44
C CYS A 404 25.57 -18.87 3.90
N GLY A 405 26.53 -19.56 4.54
CA GLY A 405 26.96 -20.91 4.17
C GLY A 405 26.41 -22.05 5.04
N LYS A 406 25.63 -21.76 6.09
CA LYS A 406 25.21 -22.76 7.09
C LYS A 406 23.73 -22.71 7.46
N LYS A 407 23.08 -21.56 7.29
CA LYS A 407 21.71 -21.33 7.80
C LYS A 407 20.77 -20.92 6.69
N SER A 408 21.01 -19.79 6.03
CA SER A 408 20.18 -19.29 4.95
C SER A 408 20.95 -18.30 4.08
N TRP A 409 20.57 -18.16 2.82
CA TRP A 409 21.03 -17.08 1.95
C TRP A 409 19.96 -15.97 1.91
N ASN A 410 19.94 -15.11 2.93
CA ASN A 410 18.89 -14.09 3.10
C ASN A 410 19.25 -12.76 2.42
N SER A 411 18.40 -11.73 2.58
CA SER A 411 18.60 -10.40 1.98
C SER A 411 19.93 -9.75 2.38
N ARG A 412 20.44 -10.06 3.57
CA ARG A 412 21.77 -9.62 4.00
C ARG A 412 22.87 -10.29 3.17
N CYS A 413 22.81 -11.61 3.00
CA CYS A 413 23.75 -12.34 2.13
C CYS A 413 23.74 -11.81 0.70
N VAL A 414 22.56 -11.47 0.16
CA VAL A 414 22.42 -10.83 -1.17
C VAL A 414 23.05 -9.44 -1.19
N SER A 415 22.79 -8.60 -0.19
CA SER A 415 23.41 -7.26 -0.09
C SER A 415 24.93 -7.31 0.05
N GLU A 416 25.47 -8.37 0.64
CA GLU A 416 26.90 -8.59 0.79
C GLU A 416 27.57 -8.99 -0.54
N VAL A 417 26.82 -9.48 -1.54
CA VAL A 417 27.37 -9.75 -2.89
C VAL A 417 27.89 -8.47 -3.55
N ALA A 418 27.16 -7.36 -3.41
CA ALA A 418 27.58 -6.06 -3.94
C ALA A 418 28.85 -5.55 -3.26
N SER A 419 28.92 -5.63 -1.94
CA SER A 419 30.05 -5.09 -1.18
C SER A 419 31.30 -6.00 -1.20
N VAL A 420 31.13 -7.32 -1.28
CA VAL A 420 32.22 -8.29 -1.27
C VAL A 420 32.76 -8.57 -2.66
N CYS A 421 31.89 -8.63 -3.67
CA CYS A 421 32.26 -9.07 -5.01
C CYS A 421 32.11 -7.99 -6.09
N GLY A 422 31.55 -6.82 -5.77
CA GLY A 422 31.31 -5.74 -6.73
C GLY A 422 30.25 -6.10 -7.79
N ILE A 423 29.38 -7.08 -7.50
CA ILE A 423 28.32 -7.53 -8.40
C ILE A 423 27.01 -6.88 -7.95
N SER A 424 26.36 -6.15 -8.86
CA SER A 424 25.04 -5.59 -8.58
C SER A 424 24.00 -6.70 -8.60
N CYS A 425 23.48 -6.98 -7.41
CA CYS A 425 22.20 -7.60 -7.16
C CYS A 425 21.22 -6.48 -6.75
#